data_AF-A0A4Q2LQA7-F1
#
_entry.id   AF-A0A4Q2LQA7-F1
#
_cell.length_a   1.000
_cell.length_b   1.000
_cell.length_c   1.000
_cell.angle_alpha   90.00
_cell.angle_beta   90.00
_cell.angle_gamma   90.00
#
_symmetry.space_group_name_H-M   'P 1'
#
loop_
_entity.id
_entity.type
_entity.pdbx_description
1 polymer ?
#
loop_
_entity_poly.entity_id
_entity_poly.type
_entity_poly.pdbx_seq_one_letter_code
_entity_poly.pdbx_strand_id
1 'polypeptide(L)'
;MIRFWAVTRIRGDLSNSADIWEKISIAEAAKHFSYPLLRPQDSKFTFVKSFGVVLKDENHRVKPGDIWFYGIYDIFQWKQSEIVVMQTLNEVMTNVLKDPEQTMAMHYTDGKWENVEISDDVVAMFLPGSIDNYLEVNYNTADLNVIRLNLHGNASKNDLVKLAKTYLGK
;
A
#
# COMPACT_ATOMS: atom_id res chain seq x y z
N MET A 1 -22.29 -18.38 5.36
CA MET A 1 -20.87 -18.78 5.42
C MET A 1 -20.06 -17.66 4.76
N ILE A 2 -19.43 -16.79 5.55
CA ILE A 2 -18.84 -15.51 5.09
C ILE A 2 -17.36 -15.77 4.75
N ARG A 3 -16.96 -15.46 3.52
CA ARG A 3 -15.61 -15.78 2.98
C ARG A 3 -14.67 -14.57 3.03
N PHE A 4 -13.42 -14.85 3.36
CA PHE A 4 -12.26 -13.95 3.44
C PHE A 4 -11.66 -13.76 2.02
N TRP A 5 -11.75 -12.59 1.38
CA TRP A 5 -11.41 -12.47 -0.05
C TRP A 5 -10.27 -11.51 -0.42
N ALA A 6 -10.02 -10.37 0.22
CA ALA A 6 -8.98 -9.44 -0.26
C ALA A 6 -7.55 -9.98 -0.15
N VAL A 7 -7.20 -10.54 1.01
CA VAL A 7 -5.86 -11.09 1.26
C VAL A 7 -5.68 -12.40 0.51
N THR A 8 -6.73 -13.22 0.45
CA THR A 8 -6.76 -14.44 -0.37
C THR A 8 -6.59 -14.12 -1.85
N ARG A 9 -7.18 -13.02 -2.35
CA ARG A 9 -7.02 -12.55 -3.72
C ARG A 9 -5.61 -12.05 -3.99
N ILE A 10 -5.04 -11.17 -3.17
CA ILE A 10 -3.65 -10.72 -3.34
C ILE A 10 -2.69 -11.92 -3.27
N ARG A 11 -2.91 -12.87 -2.35
CA ARG A 11 -2.11 -14.11 -2.28
C ARG A 11 -2.30 -14.97 -3.52
N GLY A 12 -3.53 -15.13 -4.00
CA GLY A 12 -3.88 -15.91 -5.17
C GLY A 12 -3.30 -15.32 -6.44
N ASP A 13 -3.54 -14.04 -6.69
CA ASP A 13 -3.05 -13.31 -7.86
C ASP A 13 -1.51 -13.27 -7.87
N LEU A 14 -0.86 -13.03 -6.73
CA LEU A 14 0.60 -13.09 -6.63
C LEU A 14 1.15 -14.52 -6.85
N SER A 15 0.39 -15.56 -6.49
CA SER A 15 0.78 -16.96 -6.78
C SER A 15 0.58 -17.29 -8.26
N ASN A 16 -0.46 -16.73 -8.89
CA ASN A 16 -0.77 -16.91 -10.31
C ASN A 16 0.22 -16.15 -11.22
N SER A 17 0.92 -15.15 -10.70
CA SER A 17 1.94 -14.37 -11.41
C SER A 17 3.36 -14.65 -10.92
N ALA A 18 3.61 -15.87 -10.40
CA ALA A 18 4.92 -16.29 -9.85
C ALA A 18 6.02 -16.46 -10.91
N ASP A 19 5.67 -16.40 -12.19
CA ASP A 19 6.58 -16.30 -13.32
C ASP A 19 7.14 -14.88 -13.51
N ILE A 20 6.40 -13.86 -13.08
CA ILE A 20 6.75 -12.44 -13.20
C ILE A 20 7.32 -11.89 -11.88
N TRP A 21 6.66 -12.22 -10.77
CA TRP A 21 6.94 -11.63 -9.46
C TRP A 21 7.54 -12.65 -8.50
N GLU A 22 8.48 -12.19 -7.68
CA GLU A 22 9.03 -12.98 -6.59
C GLU A 22 8.89 -12.28 -5.24
N LYS A 23 8.75 -13.09 -4.18
CA LYS A 23 8.73 -12.61 -2.81
C LYS A 23 10.14 -12.65 -2.25
N ILE A 24 10.58 -11.53 -1.69
CA ILE A 24 11.87 -11.40 -1.03
C ILE A 24 11.69 -11.03 0.44
N SER A 25 12.72 -11.29 1.24
CA SER A 25 12.72 -10.87 2.65
C SER A 25 12.74 -9.35 2.76
N ILE A 26 12.33 -8.79 3.91
CA ILE A 26 12.42 -7.34 4.14
C ILE A 26 13.87 -6.83 4.15
N ALA A 27 14.81 -7.66 4.61
CA ALA A 27 16.22 -7.31 4.58
C ALA A 27 16.77 -7.20 3.15
N GLU A 28 16.30 -8.04 2.23
CA GLU A 28 16.60 -7.91 0.80
C GLU A 28 15.88 -6.73 0.19
N ALA A 29 14.59 -6.56 0.51
CA ALA A 29 13.77 -5.49 -0.01
C ALA A 29 14.36 -4.10 0.29
N ALA A 30 14.90 -3.89 1.50
CA ALA A 30 15.59 -2.66 1.88
C ALA A 30 16.80 -2.30 0.98
N LYS A 31 17.31 -3.26 0.18
CA LYS A 31 18.37 -3.03 -0.82
C LYS A 31 17.82 -2.66 -2.20
N HIS A 32 16.59 -3.07 -2.52
CA HIS A 32 15.93 -2.81 -3.80
C HIS A 32 15.15 -1.50 -3.81
N PHE A 33 14.54 -1.13 -2.69
CA PHE A 33 13.70 0.07 -2.59
C PHE A 33 14.52 1.26 -2.08
N SER A 34 14.58 2.33 -2.88
CA SER A 34 15.39 3.54 -2.61
C SER A 34 14.72 4.56 -1.67
N TYR A 35 13.67 4.17 -0.95
CA TYR A 35 12.89 5.03 -0.07
C TYR A 35 12.83 4.45 1.36
N PRO A 36 12.66 5.29 2.39
CA PRO A 36 12.59 4.81 3.76
C PRO A 36 11.36 3.91 3.97
N LEU A 37 11.57 2.70 4.50
CA LEU A 37 10.47 1.79 4.81
C LEU A 37 9.73 2.30 6.05
N LEU A 38 8.42 2.52 5.92
CA LEU A 38 7.59 2.88 7.06
C LEU A 38 7.24 1.58 7.80
N ARG A 39 7.42 1.57 9.11
CA ARG A 39 7.07 0.41 9.94
C ARG A 39 5.96 0.79 10.90
N PRO A 40 4.96 -0.09 11.09
CA PRO A 40 3.89 0.15 12.05
C PRO A 40 4.49 0.22 13.46
N GLN A 41 4.12 1.27 14.19
CA GLN A 41 4.33 1.33 15.64
C GLN A 41 3.35 0.42 16.38
N ASP A 42 3.52 0.29 17.70
CA ASP A 42 2.66 -0.53 18.55
C ASP A 42 1.18 -0.19 18.34
N SER A 43 0.38 -1.23 18.13
CA SER A 43 -1.03 -1.09 17.83
C SER A 43 -1.85 -2.28 18.31
N LYS A 44 -3.17 -2.11 18.32
CA LYS A 44 -4.11 -3.20 18.60
C LYS A 44 -4.18 -4.26 17.48
N PHE A 45 -3.59 -3.98 16.32
CA PHE A 45 -3.62 -4.88 15.17
C PHE A 45 -2.49 -5.90 15.32
N THR A 46 -2.80 -7.19 15.17
CA THR A 46 -1.79 -8.24 15.30
C THR A 46 -1.01 -8.33 14.00
N PHE A 47 0.24 -7.88 14.01
CA PHE A 47 1.15 -8.07 12.88
C PHE A 47 1.41 -9.57 12.65
N VAL A 48 1.26 -10.04 11.42
CA VAL A 48 1.43 -11.45 11.03
C VAL A 48 2.77 -11.64 10.34
N LYS A 49 3.03 -10.88 9.27
CA LYS A 49 4.26 -11.00 8.49
C LYS A 49 4.48 -9.79 7.58
N SER A 50 5.72 -9.67 7.11
CA SER A 50 6.13 -8.69 6.12
C SER A 50 7.01 -9.32 5.04
N PHE A 51 6.90 -8.87 3.81
CA PHE A 51 7.74 -9.30 2.68
C PHE A 51 7.80 -8.22 1.59
N GLY A 52 8.86 -8.21 0.80
CA GLY A 52 8.92 -7.42 -0.43
C GLY A 52 8.45 -8.25 -1.63
N VAL A 53 7.99 -7.57 -2.67
CA VAL A 53 7.71 -8.17 -3.98
C VAL A 53 8.42 -7.37 -5.05
N VAL A 54 9.21 -8.07 -5.86
CA VAL A 54 10.00 -7.50 -6.96
C VAL A 54 9.80 -8.32 -8.23
N LEU A 55 10.21 -7.77 -9.37
CA LEU A 55 10.27 -8.52 -10.62
C LEU A 55 11.34 -9.60 -10.51
N LYS A 56 11.02 -10.80 -10.97
CA LYS A 56 11.96 -11.92 -11.02
C LYS A 56 13.03 -11.73 -12.11
N ASP A 57 12.68 -11.06 -13.19
CA ASP A 57 13.59 -10.59 -14.23
C ASP A 57 13.46 -9.08 -14.36
N GLU A 58 14.54 -8.35 -14.06
CA GLU A 58 14.57 -6.89 -14.12
C GLU A 58 14.31 -6.34 -15.53
N ASN A 59 14.53 -7.15 -16.58
CA ASN A 59 14.25 -6.77 -17.96
C ASN A 59 12.81 -7.10 -18.38
N HIS A 60 12.02 -7.72 -17.50
CA HIS A 60 10.64 -8.05 -17.80
C HIS A 60 9.83 -6.77 -17.99
N ARG A 61 9.18 -6.67 -19.15
CA ARG A 61 8.23 -5.59 -19.44
C ARG A 61 6.83 -6.04 -19.04
N VAL A 62 6.36 -5.54 -17.90
CA VAL A 62 4.99 -5.76 -17.42
C VAL A 62 4.01 -5.27 -18.49
N LYS A 63 3.12 -6.16 -18.93
CA LYS A 63 2.20 -5.88 -20.03
C LYS A 63 0.96 -5.12 -19.52
N PRO A 64 0.30 -4.35 -20.38
CA PRO A 64 -1.03 -3.83 -20.07
C PRO A 64 -1.98 -4.99 -19.71
N GLY A 65 -2.49 -4.98 -18.47
CA GLY A 65 -3.37 -6.03 -17.93
C GLY A 65 -2.72 -6.92 -16.87
N ASP A 66 -1.39 -6.92 -16.75
CA ASP A 66 -0.72 -7.56 -15.62
C ASP A 66 -0.96 -6.75 -14.34
N ILE A 67 -1.17 -7.45 -13.22
CA ILE A 67 -1.33 -6.79 -11.93
C ILE A 67 0.05 -6.36 -11.43
N TRP A 68 0.17 -5.08 -11.10
CA TRP A 68 1.39 -4.50 -10.57
C TRP A 68 1.52 -4.82 -9.07
N PHE A 69 2.44 -5.72 -8.72
CA PHE A 69 2.70 -6.13 -7.33
C PHE A 69 3.99 -5.56 -6.74
N TYR A 70 4.71 -4.68 -7.43
CA TYR A 70 5.98 -4.14 -6.94
C TYR A 70 5.76 -3.32 -5.65
N GLY A 71 6.39 -3.72 -4.55
CA GLY A 71 6.28 -2.99 -3.28
C GLY A 71 6.57 -3.84 -2.04
N ILE A 72 6.39 -3.22 -0.87
CA ILE A 72 6.49 -3.89 0.43
C ILE A 72 5.10 -4.22 0.94
N TYR A 73 4.90 -5.41 1.48
CA TYR A 73 3.63 -5.88 2.00
C TYR A 73 3.73 -6.22 3.48
N ASP A 74 2.82 -5.68 4.27
CA ASP A 74 2.56 -6.10 5.64
C ASP A 74 1.17 -6.74 5.73
N ILE A 75 1.06 -7.84 6.47
CA ILE A 75 -0.19 -8.53 6.74
C ILE A 75 -0.51 -8.39 8.23
N PHE A 76 -1.72 -7.95 8.54
CA PHE A 76 -2.25 -7.89 9.89
C PHE A 76 -3.49 -8.75 10.04
N GLN A 77 -3.67 -9.28 11.24
CA GLN A 77 -4.92 -9.84 11.71
C GLN A 77 -5.63 -8.81 12.61
N TRP A 78 -6.90 -8.56 12.32
CA TRP A 78 -7.76 -7.72 13.13
C TRP A 78 -9.14 -8.35 13.29
N LYS A 79 -9.49 -8.73 14.52
CA LYS A 79 -10.69 -9.53 14.80
C LYS A 79 -10.67 -10.78 13.90
N GLN A 80 -11.73 -10.98 13.11
CA GLN A 80 -11.88 -12.11 12.18
C GLN A 80 -11.56 -11.72 10.73
N SER A 81 -10.74 -10.69 10.50
CA SER A 81 -10.38 -10.24 9.15
C SER A 81 -8.86 -10.04 9.04
N GLU A 82 -8.32 -10.33 7.86
CA GLU A 82 -6.96 -9.93 7.50
C GLU A 82 -6.99 -8.54 6.83
N ILE A 83 -5.95 -7.75 7.06
CA ILE A 83 -5.70 -6.46 6.40
C ILE A 83 -4.32 -6.56 5.72
N VAL A 84 -4.23 -6.15 4.46
CA VAL A 84 -2.96 -6.00 3.74
C VAL A 84 -2.64 -4.52 3.66
N VAL A 85 -1.39 -4.18 3.96
CA VAL A 85 -0.82 -2.86 3.70
C VAL A 85 0.26 -3.03 2.66
N MET A 86 0.12 -2.35 1.51
CA MET A 86 1.15 -2.28 0.49
C MET A 86 1.80 -0.90 0.53
N GLN A 87 3.12 -0.86 0.62
CA GLN A 87 3.92 0.36 0.58
C GLN A 87 4.72 0.45 -0.73
N THR A 88 4.56 1.57 -1.44
CA THR A 88 5.29 1.89 -2.67
C THR A 88 5.74 3.35 -2.66
N LEU A 89 6.79 3.69 -3.42
CA LEU A 89 7.08 5.08 -3.74
C LEU A 89 6.06 5.59 -4.75
N ASN A 90 5.44 6.73 -4.48
CA ASN A 90 4.70 7.47 -5.49
C ASN A 90 5.70 8.35 -6.24
N GLU A 91 6.31 7.79 -7.28
CA GLU A 91 7.37 8.46 -8.05
C GLU A 91 6.88 9.78 -8.65
N VAL A 92 5.66 9.82 -9.17
CA VAL A 92 5.10 11.02 -9.80
C VAL A 92 4.96 12.14 -8.78
N MET A 93 4.34 11.87 -7.62
CA MET A 93 4.22 12.88 -6.56
C MET A 93 5.59 13.28 -5.99
N THR A 94 6.51 12.32 -5.86
CA THR A 94 7.88 12.57 -5.40
C THR A 94 8.63 13.51 -6.35
N ASN A 95 8.51 13.28 -7.66
CA ASN A 95 9.17 14.12 -8.66
C ASN A 95 8.61 15.53 -8.67
N VAL A 96 7.29 15.69 -8.56
CA VAL A 96 6.61 17.00 -8.48
C VAL A 96 7.01 17.76 -7.21
N LEU A 97 7.18 17.09 -6.07
CA LEU A 97 7.66 17.76 -4.85
C LEU A 97 9.12 18.22 -4.97
N LYS A 98 9.93 17.53 -5.76
CA LYS A 98 11.35 17.85 -5.98
C LYS A 98 11.57 18.86 -7.10
N ASP A 99 10.62 19.00 -8.01
CA ASP A 99 10.66 19.92 -9.14
C ASP A 99 9.42 20.84 -9.16
N PRO A 100 9.55 22.11 -8.69
CA PRO A 100 8.43 23.03 -8.57
C PRO A 100 7.84 23.48 -9.91
N GLU A 101 8.49 23.20 -11.04
CA GLU A 101 7.94 23.49 -12.38
C GLU A 101 6.96 22.40 -12.86
N GLN A 102 7.01 21.21 -12.25
CA GLN A 102 6.09 20.14 -12.57
C GLN A 102 4.76 20.33 -11.82
N THR A 103 3.66 20.06 -12.53
CA THR A 103 2.33 20.03 -11.94
C THR A 103 1.71 18.67 -12.17
N MET A 104 0.91 18.21 -11.22
CA MET A 104 0.20 16.94 -11.33
C MET A 104 -1.24 17.12 -10.87
N ALA A 105 -2.15 16.55 -11.66
CA ALA A 105 -3.53 16.35 -11.27
C ALA A 105 -3.78 14.85 -11.11
N MET A 106 -4.37 14.46 -9.98
CA MET A 106 -4.86 13.09 -9.76
C MET A 106 -6.38 13.11 -9.81
N HIS A 107 -6.95 12.23 -10.61
CA HIS A 107 -8.39 12.07 -10.73
C HIS A 107 -8.81 10.72 -10.14
N TYR A 108 -9.78 10.77 -9.23
CA TYR A 108 -10.41 9.59 -8.65
C TYR A 108 -11.76 9.40 -9.35
N THR A 109 -11.76 8.76 -10.52
CA THR A 109 -12.94 8.65 -11.39
C THR A 109 -13.83 7.46 -11.04
N ASP A 110 -13.25 6.43 -10.42
CA ASP A 110 -13.91 5.13 -10.25
C ASP A 110 -14.33 4.93 -8.80
N GLY A 111 -15.61 5.17 -8.51
CA GLY A 111 -16.23 4.92 -7.21
C GLY A 111 -16.47 6.17 -6.36
N LYS A 112 -17.04 5.96 -5.17
CA LYS A 112 -17.40 7.03 -4.23
C LYS A 112 -16.26 7.28 -3.27
N TRP A 113 -15.20 7.91 -3.77
CA TRP A 113 -14.06 8.27 -2.96
C TRP A 113 -14.39 9.36 -1.94
N GLU A 114 -13.93 9.15 -0.71
CA GLU A 114 -14.09 10.06 0.41
C GLU A 114 -12.71 10.57 0.83
N ASN A 115 -12.56 11.88 0.98
CA ASN A 115 -11.36 12.44 1.59
C ASN A 115 -11.28 12.05 3.07
N VAL A 116 -10.08 11.73 3.54
CA VAL A 116 -9.81 11.41 4.94
C VAL A 116 -8.71 12.32 5.48
N GLU A 117 -9.07 13.12 6.48
CA GLU A 117 -8.11 13.94 7.20
C GLU A 117 -7.29 13.09 8.18
N ILE A 118 -5.97 13.08 7.99
CA ILE A 118 -5.01 12.44 8.90
C ILE A 118 -4.08 13.49 9.50
N SER A 119 -3.46 14.31 8.65
CA SER A 119 -2.53 15.40 8.99
C SER A 119 -2.13 16.19 7.74
N ASP A 120 -1.47 17.34 7.90
CA ASP A 120 -1.13 18.26 6.81
C ASP A 120 -0.13 17.71 5.78
N ASP A 121 0.71 16.77 6.19
CA ASP A 121 1.71 16.07 5.37
C ASP A 121 1.14 14.81 4.68
N VAL A 122 -0.18 14.61 4.74
CA VAL A 122 -0.84 13.40 4.23
C VAL A 122 -2.02 13.76 3.34
N VAL A 123 -2.07 13.14 2.18
CA VAL A 123 -3.29 13.05 1.37
C VAL A 123 -3.84 11.64 1.49
N ALA A 124 -5.03 11.47 2.05
CA ALA A 124 -5.66 10.17 2.19
C ALA A 124 -7.08 10.14 1.61
N MET A 125 -7.39 9.04 0.93
CA MET A 125 -8.66 8.82 0.25
C MET A 125 -9.18 7.43 0.60
N PHE A 126 -10.46 7.34 0.94
CA PHE A 126 -11.13 6.10 1.28
C PHE A 126 -12.17 5.73 0.22
N LEU A 127 -12.19 4.47 -0.17
CA LEU A 127 -13.19 3.91 -1.06
C LEU A 127 -13.90 2.75 -0.33
N PRO A 128 -15.20 2.87 -0.03
CA PRO A 128 -15.96 1.75 0.50
C PRO A 128 -16.15 0.69 -0.58
N GLY A 129 -15.91 -0.57 -0.24
CA GLY A 129 -16.22 -1.70 -1.11
C GLY A 129 -17.22 -2.66 -0.47
N SER A 130 -17.85 -3.49 -1.29
CA SER A 130 -18.83 -4.49 -0.83
C SER A 130 -18.18 -5.70 -0.15
N ILE A 131 -16.89 -5.92 -0.38
CA ILE A 131 -16.11 -7.07 0.12
C ILE A 131 -14.93 -6.57 0.97
N ASP A 132 -14.20 -5.58 0.46
CA ASP A 132 -13.07 -4.96 1.13
C ASP A 132 -13.14 -3.45 0.99
N ASN A 133 -12.77 -2.77 2.07
CA ASN A 133 -12.58 -1.33 2.02
C ASN A 133 -11.14 -1.04 1.62
N TYR A 134 -10.97 0.07 0.91
CA TYR A 134 -9.67 0.56 0.48
C TYR A 134 -9.40 1.94 1.09
N LEU A 135 -8.22 2.08 1.69
CA LEU A 135 -7.68 3.37 2.11
C LEU A 135 -6.32 3.57 1.42
N GLU A 136 -6.24 4.61 0.59
CA GLU A 136 -4.98 5.09 0.02
C GLU A 136 -4.47 6.25 0.87
N VAL A 137 -3.20 6.20 1.25
CA VAL A 137 -2.51 7.25 2.03
C VAL A 137 -1.22 7.60 1.31
N ASN A 138 -1.11 8.83 0.83
CA ASN A 138 0.13 9.38 0.27
C ASN A 138 0.76 10.29 1.35
N TYR A 139 1.89 9.86 1.91
CA TYR A 139 2.59 10.53 3.01
C TYR A 139 3.86 11.22 2.49
N ASN A 140 3.97 12.53 2.73
CA ASN A 140 5.17 13.30 2.44
C ASN A 140 6.18 13.16 3.58
N THR A 141 7.37 12.68 3.24
CA THR A 141 8.49 12.50 4.16
C THR A 141 9.43 13.70 4.17
N ALA A 142 10.29 13.82 5.19
CA ALA A 142 11.20 14.95 5.33
C ALA A 142 12.24 15.06 4.20
N ASP A 143 12.56 13.96 3.52
CA ASP A 143 13.47 13.91 2.36
C ASP A 143 12.73 14.08 1.01
N LEU A 144 11.51 14.62 1.05
CA LEU A 144 10.66 14.92 -0.10
C LEU A 144 10.26 13.69 -0.92
N ASN A 145 10.26 12.50 -0.31
CA ASN A 145 9.63 11.33 -0.90
C ASN A 145 8.14 11.27 -0.53
N VAL A 146 7.32 10.85 -1.48
CA VAL A 146 5.91 10.54 -1.21
C VAL A 146 5.72 9.04 -1.16
N ILE A 147 5.53 8.52 0.04
CA ILE A 147 5.28 7.10 0.26
C ILE A 147 3.79 6.85 0.20
N ARG A 148 3.36 5.98 -0.71
CA ARG A 148 1.98 5.52 -0.79
C ARG A 148 1.80 4.26 0.05
N LEU A 149 0.81 4.28 0.95
CA LEU A 149 0.30 3.12 1.66
C LEU A 149 -1.10 2.80 1.14
N ASN A 150 -1.28 1.59 0.63
CA ASN A 150 -2.55 1.06 0.18
C ASN A 150 -3.02 -0.01 1.17
N LEU A 151 -4.06 0.31 1.93
CA LEU A 151 -4.62 -0.57 2.95
C LEU A 151 -5.90 -1.21 2.43
N HIS A 152 -5.91 -2.53 2.32
CA HIS A 152 -7.05 -3.33 1.88
C HIS A 152 -7.50 -4.28 2.98
N GLY A 153 -8.79 -4.30 3.28
CA GLY A 153 -9.34 -5.31 4.17
C GLY A 153 -10.81 -5.10 4.52
N ASN A 154 -11.41 -6.14 5.11
CA ASN A 154 -12.74 -6.06 5.70
C ASN A 154 -12.65 -5.46 7.11
N ALA A 155 -12.21 -4.21 7.19
CA ALA A 155 -12.16 -3.40 8.38
C ALA A 155 -12.86 -2.06 8.13
N SER A 156 -13.40 -1.44 9.18
CA SER A 156 -14.05 -0.14 9.06
C SER A 156 -13.05 0.94 8.62
N LYS A 157 -13.54 2.02 7.97
CA LYS A 157 -12.73 3.21 7.66
C LYS A 157 -11.90 3.67 8.86
N ASN A 158 -12.54 3.79 10.03
CA ASN A 158 -11.86 4.22 11.25
C ASN A 158 -10.76 3.26 11.71
N ASP A 159 -10.93 1.94 11.51
CA ASP A 159 -9.88 0.97 11.83
C ASP A 159 -8.72 1.05 10.82
N LEU A 160 -8.99 1.17 9.52
CA LEU A 160 -7.94 1.37 8.50
C LEU A 160 -7.14 2.65 8.76
N VAL A 161 -7.82 3.75 9.10
CA VAL A 161 -7.17 5.02 9.46
C VAL A 161 -6.31 4.87 10.71
N LYS A 162 -6.79 4.16 11.74
CA LYS A 162 -5.99 3.88 12.94
C LYS A 162 -4.75 3.06 12.62
N LEU A 163 -4.86 2.05 11.75
CA LEU A 163 -3.71 1.28 11.31
C LEU A 163 -2.73 2.16 10.51
N ALA A 164 -3.22 2.96 9.56
CA ALA A 164 -2.37 3.87 8.79
C ALA A 164 -1.58 4.83 9.69
N LYS A 165 -2.22 5.42 10.70
CA LYS A 165 -1.56 6.31 11.68
C LYS A 165 -0.36 5.67 12.39
N THR A 166 -0.41 4.36 12.64
CA THR A 166 0.72 3.63 13.27
C THR A 166 1.97 3.62 12.38
N TYR A 167 1.84 3.71 11.06
CA TYR A 167 3.00 3.84 10.15
C TYR A 167 3.59 5.24 10.15
N LEU A 168 2.77 6.24 10.44
CA LEU A 168 3.12 7.66 10.37
C LEU A 168 3.65 8.20 11.71
N GLY A 169 3.60 7.39 12.78
CA GLY A 169 3.94 7.81 14.14
C GLY A 169 2.94 8.82 14.73
N LYS A 170 1.65 8.71 14.37
CA LYS A 170 0.57 9.66 14.75
C LYS A 170 -0.57 8.99 15.53
#